data_AF-A0A0G1NIB8-F1
#
_entry.id   AF-A0A0G1NIB8-F1
#
_cell.length_a   1.000
_cell.length_b   1.000
_cell.length_c   1.000
_cell.angle_alpha   90.00
_cell.angle_beta   90.00
_cell.angle_gamma   90.00
#
_symmetry.space_group_name_H-M   'P 1'
#
loop_
_entity.id
_entity.type
_entity.pdbx_description
1 polymer ?
#
loop_
_entity_poly.entity_id
_entity_poly.type
_entity_poly.pdbx_seq_one_letter_code
_entity_poly.pdbx_strand_id
1 'polypeptide(L)'
;MKLSVLQKFIVLEAYGQKKTDRRIFAGFYAKQKKSPSKKDLVNVITKSLERLIDKGLMVGFGQRTKDKWFIKEVALTPLGRRVTKKILGEQRQLPFKKARKPIIKN
;
A
#
# COMPACT_ATOMS: atom_id res chain seq x y z
N MET A 1 -6.18 4.61 -12.46
CA MET A 1 -6.34 3.47 -11.52
C MET A 1 -6.42 3.99 -10.09
N LYS A 2 -7.48 3.67 -9.36
CA LYS A 2 -7.60 4.01 -7.93
C LYS A 2 -7.02 2.88 -7.07
N LEU A 3 -6.12 3.23 -6.13
CA LEU A 3 -5.60 2.32 -5.11
C LEU A 3 -6.29 2.58 -3.78
N SER A 4 -6.63 1.53 -3.05
CA SER A 4 -7.13 1.64 -1.67
C SER A 4 -6.04 2.17 -0.73
N VAL A 5 -6.42 2.64 0.46
CA VAL A 5 -5.46 3.13 1.46
C VAL A 5 -4.45 2.04 1.83
N LEU A 6 -4.90 0.79 2.03
CA LEU A 6 -4.02 -0.35 2.27
C LEU A 6 -3.10 -0.64 1.08
N GLN A 7 -3.62 -0.58 -0.15
CA GLN A 7 -2.79 -0.78 -1.35
C GLN A 7 -1.71 0.29 -1.49
N LYS A 8 -2.04 1.55 -1.20
CA LYS A 8 -1.07 2.65 -1.16
C LYS A 8 -0.01 2.41 -0.09
N PHE A 9 -0.42 2.01 1.11
CA PHE A 9 0.50 1.64 2.19
C PHE A 9 1.46 0.52 1.78
N ILE A 10 0.95 -0.57 1.19
CA ILE A 10 1.77 -1.70 0.74
C ILE A 10 2.85 -1.27 -0.26
N VAL A 11 2.48 -0.49 -1.29
CA VAL A 11 3.47 -0.07 -2.31
C VAL A 11 4.49 0.92 -1.74
N LEU A 12 4.11 1.74 -0.76
CA LEU A 12 5.00 2.65 -0.06
C LEU A 12 6.00 1.90 0.84
N GLU A 13 5.53 0.93 1.63
CA GLU A 13 6.40 0.08 2.48
C GLU A 13 7.38 -0.75 1.65
N ALA A 14 6.97 -1.19 0.45
CA ALA A 14 7.84 -1.92 -0.45
C ALA A 14 8.81 -1.03 -1.26
N TYR A 15 8.70 0.30 -1.15
CA TYR A 15 9.51 1.23 -1.93
C TYR A 15 10.96 1.27 -1.44
N GLY A 16 11.91 1.12 -2.35
CA GLY A 16 13.34 1.08 -2.03
C GLY A 16 13.85 -0.27 -1.53
N GLN A 17 12.95 -1.23 -1.29
CA GLN A 17 13.31 -2.59 -0.88
C GLN A 17 13.47 -3.50 -2.11
N LYS A 18 14.41 -4.45 -2.04
CA LYS A 18 14.56 -5.49 -3.09
C LYS A 18 13.38 -6.45 -3.07
N LYS A 19 12.98 -6.87 -1.88
CA LYS A 19 11.81 -7.68 -1.57
C LYS A 19 11.30 -7.32 -0.18
N THR A 20 10.02 -7.55 0.04
CA THR A 20 9.34 -7.19 1.27
C THR A 20 8.52 -8.36 1.78
N ASP A 21 8.75 -8.77 3.02
CA ASP A 21 7.99 -9.84 3.67
C ASP A 21 6.56 -9.38 3.95
N ARG A 22 5.56 -10.19 3.58
CA ARG A 22 4.16 -9.80 3.71
C ARG A 22 3.69 -9.54 5.15
N ARG A 23 4.39 -10.09 6.16
CA ARG A 23 4.02 -9.95 7.58
C ARG A 23 4.07 -8.49 8.02
N ILE A 24 4.96 -7.69 7.42
CA ILE A 24 5.07 -6.27 7.77
C ILE A 24 3.78 -5.52 7.46
N PHE A 25 3.01 -5.95 6.46
CA PHE A 25 1.77 -5.29 6.07
C PHE A 25 0.66 -5.39 7.12
N ALA A 26 0.78 -6.33 8.07
CA ALA A 26 -0.09 -6.37 9.24
C ALA A 26 0.07 -5.11 10.12
N GLY A 27 1.23 -4.44 10.05
CA GLY A 27 1.49 -3.16 10.72
C GLY A 27 0.49 -2.05 10.37
N PHE A 28 -0.16 -2.12 9.19
CA PHE A 28 -1.23 -1.20 8.81
C PHE A 28 -2.39 -1.15 9.83
N TYR A 29 -2.67 -2.29 10.48
CA TYR A 29 -3.78 -2.44 11.42
C TYR A 29 -3.35 -2.34 12.88
N ALA A 30 -2.04 -2.34 13.17
CA ALA A 30 -1.52 -2.39 14.55
C ALA A 30 -1.97 -1.19 15.42
N LYS A 31 -2.26 -0.04 14.82
CA LYS A 31 -2.67 1.19 15.52
C LYS A 31 -4.18 1.44 15.52
N GLN A 32 -4.99 0.51 14.99
CA GLN A 32 -6.44 0.71 14.86
C GLN A 32 -7.18 0.26 16.13
N LYS A 33 -8.11 1.11 16.63
CA LYS A 33 -8.93 0.83 17.83
C LYS A 33 -9.72 -0.48 17.74
N LYS A 34 -10.13 -0.89 16.54
CA LYS A 34 -10.77 -2.18 16.26
C LYS A 34 -9.95 -2.91 15.21
N SER A 35 -9.01 -3.75 15.66
CA SER A 35 -8.25 -4.59 14.75
C SER A 35 -9.14 -5.74 14.26
N PRO A 36 -9.15 -6.05 12.94
CA PRO A 36 -9.85 -7.22 12.42
C PRO A 36 -9.31 -8.52 13.03
N SER A 37 -10.07 -9.61 12.93
CA SER A 37 -9.59 -10.93 13.34
C SER A 37 -8.31 -11.30 12.57
N LYS A 38 -7.45 -12.16 13.15
CA LYS A 38 -6.23 -12.63 12.48
C LYS A 38 -6.52 -13.24 11.09
N LYS A 39 -7.63 -13.97 10.95
CA LYS A 39 -8.06 -14.59 9.69
C LYS A 39 -8.43 -13.53 8.66
N ASP A 40 -9.17 -12.51 9.07
CA ASP A 40 -9.59 -11.44 8.16
C ASP A 40 -8.41 -10.58 7.72
N LEU A 41 -7.47 -10.28 8.63
CA LEU A 41 -6.22 -9.58 8.30
C LEU A 41 -5.45 -10.30 7.20
N VAL A 42 -5.22 -11.62 7.37
CA VAL A 42 -4.51 -12.43 6.38
C VAL A 42 -5.25 -12.40 5.04
N ASN A 43 -6.57 -12.56 5.04
CA ASN A 43 -7.37 -12.55 3.82
C ASN A 43 -7.34 -11.19 3.11
N VAL A 44 -7.48 -10.09 3.84
CA VAL A 44 -7.48 -8.73 3.29
C VAL A 44 -6.11 -8.37 2.71
N ILE A 45 -5.02 -8.73 3.39
CA ILE A 45 -3.66 -8.53 2.88
C ILE A 45 -3.45 -9.37 1.62
N THR A 46 -3.84 -10.67 1.64
CA THR A 46 -3.71 -11.56 0.48
C THR A 46 -4.42 -10.97 -0.75
N LYS A 47 -5.70 -10.64 -0.62
CA LYS A 47 -6.49 -10.04 -1.70
C LYS A 47 -5.92 -8.71 -2.18
N SER A 48 -5.29 -7.93 -1.29
CA SER A 48 -4.66 -6.68 -1.66
C SER A 48 -3.39 -6.90 -2.49
N LEU A 49 -2.57 -7.89 -2.12
CA LEU A 49 -1.37 -8.28 -2.86
C LEU A 49 -1.72 -8.87 -4.24
N GLU A 50 -2.68 -9.79 -4.30
CA GLU A 50 -3.15 -10.38 -5.56
C GLU A 50 -3.60 -9.30 -6.53
N ARG A 51 -4.46 -8.36 -6.09
CA ARG A 51 -4.89 -7.24 -6.93
C ARG A 51 -3.75 -6.33 -7.38
N LEU A 52 -2.71 -6.14 -6.56
CA LEU A 52 -1.55 -5.32 -6.95
C LEU A 52 -0.69 -6.05 -7.98
N ILE A 53 -0.61 -7.38 -7.91
CA ILE A 53 0.04 -8.23 -8.91
C ILE A 53 -0.77 -8.23 -10.20
N ASP A 54 -2.09 -8.40 -10.15
CA ASP A 54 -2.99 -8.34 -11.32
C ASP A 54 -2.90 -6.99 -12.05
N LYS A 55 -2.69 -5.91 -11.29
CA LYS A 55 -2.45 -4.54 -11.81
C LYS A 55 -1.05 -4.33 -12.37
N GLY A 56 -0.16 -5.33 -12.32
CA GLY A 56 1.22 -5.25 -12.77
C GLY A 56 2.12 -4.34 -11.92
N LEU A 57 1.72 -4.02 -10.69
CA LEU A 57 2.49 -3.13 -9.80
C LEU A 57 3.49 -3.89 -8.93
N MET A 58 3.24 -5.18 -8.69
CA MET A 58 4.08 -6.02 -7.86
C MET A 58 4.32 -7.38 -8.51
N VAL A 59 5.41 -8.02 -8.11
CA VAL A 59 5.68 -9.44 -8.33
C VAL A 59 5.61 -10.14 -6.98
N GLY A 60 4.86 -11.22 -6.89
CA GLY A 60 4.83 -12.09 -5.72
C GLY A 60 5.90 -13.18 -5.78
N PHE A 61 6.54 -13.45 -4.65
CA PHE A 61 7.43 -14.59 -4.45
C PHE A 61 6.85 -15.48 -3.36
N GLY A 62 6.86 -16.78 -3.57
CA GLY A 62 6.29 -17.70 -2.61
C GLY A 62 6.19 -19.11 -3.13
N GLN A 63 5.34 -19.90 -2.50
CA GLN A 63 5.20 -21.32 -2.77
C GLN A 63 3.86 -21.61 -3.42
N ARG A 64 3.87 -22.26 -4.57
CA ARG A 64 2.67 -22.86 -5.15
C ARG A 64 2.47 -24.24 -4.50
N THR A 65 1.34 -24.43 -3.82
CA THR A 65 0.90 -25.74 -3.35
C THR A 65 -0.11 -26.33 -4.34
N LYS A 66 -0.56 -27.56 -4.09
CA LYS A 66 -1.61 -28.22 -4.90
C LYS A 66 -2.87 -27.34 -4.99
N ASP A 67 -3.22 -26.65 -3.90
CA ASP A 67 -4.49 -25.92 -3.83
C ASP A 67 -4.37 -24.43 -4.18
N LYS A 68 -3.24 -23.78 -3.84
CA LYS A 68 -3.14 -22.31 -3.96
C LYS A 68 -1.71 -21.81 -4.04
N TRP A 69 -1.58 -20.54 -4.45
CA TRP A 69 -0.32 -19.83 -4.39
C TRP A 69 -0.21 -19.06 -3.07
N PHE A 70 0.79 -19.41 -2.27
CA PHE A 70 1.10 -18.71 -1.03
C PHE A 70 2.20 -17.69 -1.25
N ILE A 71 1.81 -16.42 -1.37
CA ILE A 71 2.73 -15.28 -1.43
C ILE A 71 3.42 -15.14 -0.06
N LYS A 72 4.76 -15.12 -0.04
CA LYS A 72 5.61 -14.88 1.15
C LYS A 72 6.22 -13.48 1.11
N GLU A 73 6.78 -13.13 -0.04
CA GLU A 73 7.43 -11.84 -0.26
C GLU A 73 6.86 -11.18 -1.52
N VAL A 74 7.04 -9.87 -1.63
CA VAL A 74 6.67 -9.10 -2.81
C VAL A 74 7.75 -8.10 -3.18
N ALA A 75 7.84 -7.75 -4.46
CA ALA A 75 8.70 -6.67 -4.94
C ALA A 75 7.94 -5.76 -5.91
N LEU A 76 8.30 -4.47 -5.96
CA LEU A 76 7.73 -3.56 -6.95
C LEU A 76 8.25 -3.87 -8.36
N THR A 77 7.37 -3.82 -9.35
CA THR A 77 7.76 -3.78 -10.76
C THR A 77 8.29 -2.38 -11.13
N PRO A 78 8.90 -2.19 -12.32
CA PRO A 78 9.21 -0.85 -12.83
C PRO A 78 7.98 0.08 -12.89
N LEU A 79 6.81 -0.46 -13.26
CA LEU A 79 5.55 0.27 -13.21
C LEU A 79 5.15 0.64 -11.78
N GLY A 80 5.21 -0.32 -10.86
CA GLY A 80 4.95 -0.12 -9.43
C GLY A 80 5.81 0.98 -8.83
N ARG A 81 7.11 1.00 -9.13
CA ARG A 81 8.05 2.06 -8.69
C ARG A 81 7.63 3.43 -9.19
N ARG A 82 7.28 3.57 -10.47
CA ARG A 82 6.82 4.84 -11.05
C ARG A 82 5.53 5.34 -10.41
N VAL A 83 4.56 4.45 -10.20
CA VAL A 83 3.28 4.77 -9.54
C VAL A 83 3.52 5.19 -8.09
N THR A 84 4.37 4.46 -7.37
CA THR A 84 4.69 4.77 -5.96
C THR A 84 5.37 6.14 -5.83
N LYS A 85 6.29 6.48 -6.75
CA LYS A 85 6.91 7.81 -6.78
C LYS A 85 5.89 8.93 -6.97
N LYS A 86 4.85 8.73 -7.79
CA LYS A 86 3.73 9.67 -7.93
C LYS A 86 2.95 9.82 -6.62
N ILE A 87 2.63 8.72 -5.95
CA ILE A 87 1.93 8.73 -4.66
C ILE A 87 2.73 9.49 -3.59
N LEU A 88 4.05 9.28 -3.53
CA LEU A 88 4.95 10.04 -2.64
C LEU A 88 4.92 11.54 -2.96
N GLY A 89 4.90 11.90 -4.24
CA GLY A 89 4.79 13.29 -4.70
C GLY A 89 3.46 13.94 -4.33
N GLU A 90 2.34 13.24 -4.56
CA GLU A 90 0.99 13.67 -4.16
C GLU A 90 0.89 13.85 -2.64
N GLN A 91 1.47 12.93 -1.86
CA GLN A 91 1.47 13.02 -0.40
C GLN A 91 2.27 14.23 0.11
N ARG A 92 3.34 14.64 -0.59
CA ARG A 92 4.11 15.85 -0.27
C ARG A 92 3.37 17.15 -0.64
N GLN A 93 2.39 17.12 -1.54
CA GLN A 93 1.69 18.32 -2.03
C GLN A 93 0.46 18.74 -1.18
N LEU A 94 0.12 18.02 -0.11
CA LEU A 94 -1.02 18.34 0.77
C LEU A 94 -0.58 19.07 2.05
N PRO A 95 -1.27 20.14 2.48
CA PRO A 95 -1.58 21.39 1.80
C PRO A 95 -1.01 22.62 2.56
N PHE A 96 -0.49 23.62 1.84
CA PHE A 96 -0.49 24.98 2.38
C PHE A 96 -1.95 25.39 2.57
N LYS A 97 -2.37 25.61 3.82
CA LYS A 97 -3.63 26.31 4.14
C LYS A 97 -3.61 27.61 3.34
N LYS A 98 -4.55 27.80 2.41
CA LYS A 98 -4.85 29.15 1.91
C LYS A 98 -5.28 29.96 3.13
N ALA A 99 -4.36 30.74 3.69
CA ALA A 99 -4.68 31.72 4.71
C ALA A 99 -5.80 32.60 4.15
N ARG A 100 -6.96 32.60 4.82
CA ARG A 100 -8.02 33.55 4.51
C ARG A 100 -7.40 34.95 4.64
N LYS A 101 -7.43 35.75 3.56
CA LYS A 101 -7.00 37.15 3.63
C LYS A 101 -7.84 37.85 4.72
N PRO A 102 -7.24 38.64 5.62
CA PRO A 102 -8.03 39.44 6.54
C PRO A 102 -8.86 40.44 5.72
N ILE A 103 -10.16 40.46 5.98
CA ILE A 103 -11.06 41.51 5.48
C ILE A 103 -10.70 42.76 6.28
N ILE A 104 -9.97 43.69 5.66
CA ILE A 104 -9.81 45.05 6.20
C ILE A 104 -11.18 45.71 6.04
N LYS A 105 -11.88 45.94 7.16
CA LYS A 105 -13.04 46.83 7.18
C LYS A 105 -12.51 48.26 7.26
N ASN A 106 -12.80 49.05 6.24
CA ASN A 106 -12.77 50.51 6.32
C ASN A 106 -13.95 51.00 7.15
#